data_AF-A0A839WN89-F1
#
_entry.id   AF-A0A839WN89-F1
#
_cell.length_a   1.000
_cell.length_b   1.000
_cell.length_c   1.000
_cell.angle_alpha   90.00
_cell.angle_beta   90.00
_cell.angle_gamma   90.00
#
_symmetry.space_group_name_H-M   'P 1'
#
loop_
_entity.id
_entity.type
_entity.pdbx_description
1 polymer ?
#
loop_
_entity_poly.entity_id
_entity_poly.type
_entity_poly.pdbx_seq_one_letter_code
_entity_poly.pdbx_strand_id
1 'polypeptide(L)' 'MSRSSSGRWAFRQRVPLDLKPVFGCHLLKRSLRTNDLPLARVRALLLAASYARLFGLLRDQRVAKLSKDRRGQVLVDA' A
#
# COMPACT_ATOMS: atom_id res chain seq x y z
N MET A 1 -13.22 -5.03 6.58
CA MET A 1 -13.54 -3.83 7.40
C MET A 1 -13.73 -4.22 8.85
N SER A 2 -13.83 -3.25 9.76
CA SER A 2 -14.22 -3.44 11.17
C SER A 2 -15.09 -2.28 11.65
N ARG A 3 -15.97 -2.51 12.61
CA ARG A 3 -16.82 -1.50 13.24
C ARG A 3 -16.35 -1.26 14.68
N SER A 4 -16.24 0.00 15.12
CA SER A 4 -15.97 0.33 16.52
C SER A 4 -17.23 0.25 17.38
N SER A 5 -17.07 0.24 18.70
CA SER A 5 -18.19 0.36 19.67
C SER A 5 -19.01 1.63 19.45
N SER A 6 -18.38 2.73 19.04
CA SER A 6 -19.04 3.98 18.63
C SER A 6 -19.75 3.94 17.26
N GLY A 7 -19.79 2.78 16.61
CA GLY A 7 -20.48 2.57 15.33
C GLY A 7 -19.68 2.97 14.08
N ARG A 8 -18.49 3.56 14.22
CA ARG A 8 -17.70 4.03 13.08
C ARG A 8 -17.02 2.87 12.37
N TRP A 9 -17.08 2.90 11.04
CA TRP A 9 -16.39 1.92 10.21
C TRP A 9 -14.90 2.26 10.04
N ALA A 10 -14.09 1.22 9.94
CA ALA A 10 -12.67 1.30 9.64
C ALA A 10 -12.29 0.34 8.51
N PHE A 11 -11.44 0.85 7.63
CA PHE A 11 -10.75 0.13 6.59
C PHE A 11 -9.44 -0.44 7.12
N ARG A 12 -9.09 -1.64 6.64
CA ARG A 12 -7.87 -2.35 6.99
C ARG A 12 -7.22 -2.84 5.70
N GLN A 13 -5.97 -2.47 5.47
CA GLN A 13 -5.18 -2.88 4.31
C GLN A 13 -3.92 -3.59 4.80
N ARG A 14 -3.71 -4.82 4.34
CA ARG A 14 -2.45 -5.52 4.57
C ARG A 14 -1.36 -4.88 3.72
N VAL A 15 -0.21 -4.65 4.33
CA VAL A 15 1.00 -4.21 3.63
C VAL A 15 1.67 -5.45 3.03
N PRO A 16 1.95 -5.47 1.71
CA PRO A 16 2.69 -6.56 1.09
C PRO A 16 4.06 -6.77 1.72
N LEU A 17 4.53 -8.02 1.78
CA LEU A 17 5.78 -8.39 2.47
C LEU A 17 6.97 -7.57 2.01
N ASP A 18 7.09 -7.40 0.69
CA ASP A 18 8.13 -6.62 0.07
C ASP A 18 8.11 -5.16 0.55
N LEU A 19 6.93 -4.57 0.76
CA LEU A 19 6.78 -3.18 1.15
C LEU A 19 6.82 -2.94 2.66
N LYS A 20 6.79 -3.98 3.50
CA LYS A 20 6.87 -3.84 4.96
C LYS A 20 8.03 -2.98 5.45
N PRO A 21 9.28 -3.10 4.93
CA PRO A 21 10.40 -2.27 5.35
C PRO A 21 10.21 -0.77 5.03
N VAL A 22 9.39 -0.43 4.03
CA VAL A 22 9.09 0.97 3.67
C VAL A 22 8.05 1.58 4.61
N PHE A 23 7.04 0.80 4.98
CA PHE A 23 5.92 1.28 5.80
C PHE A 23 6.14 1.11 7.30
N GLY A 24 7.09 0.29 7.74
CA GLY A 24 7.35 -0.01 9.15
C GLY A 24 6.21 -0.74 9.87
N CYS A 25 5.19 -1.19 9.14
CA CYS A 25 4.02 -1.86 9.68
C CYS A 25 3.46 -2.91 8.72
N HIS A 26 2.69 -3.85 9.25
CA HIS A 26 2.09 -4.95 8.47
C HIS A 26 0.63 -4.68 8.09
N LEU A 27 0.00 -3.71 8.75
CA LEU A 27 -1.42 -3.42 8.59
C LEU A 27 -1.67 -1.91 8.71
N LEU A 28 -2.28 -1.35 7.67
CA LEU A 28 -2.76 0.02 7.68
C LEU A 28 -4.22 0.03 8.14
N LYS A 29 -4.53 0.87 9.12
CA LYS A 29 -5.89 1.08 9.62
C LYS A 29 -6.31 2.52 9.38
N ARG A 30 -7.46 2.73 8.73
CA ARG A 30 -8.02 4.06 8.47
C ARG A 30 -9.47 4.11 8.86
N SER A 31 -9.87 5.15 9.60
CA SER A 31 -11.29 5.40 9.88
C SER A 31 -11.98 5.82 8.59
N LEU A 32 -13.13 5.22 8.30
CA LEU A 32 -13.99 5.60 7.18
C LEU A 32 -14.89 6.79 7.51
N ARG A 33 -14.83 7.29 8.76
CA ARG A 33 -15.54 8.49 9.23
C ARG A 33 -17.04 8.49 8.89
N THR A 34 -17.67 7.33 8.98
CA THR A 34 -19.11 7.14 8.79
C THR A 34 -19.57 5.93 9.60
N ASN A 35 -20.84 5.97 10.01
CA ASN A 35 -21.57 4.84 10.60
C ASN A 35 -22.45 4.12 9.56
N ASP A 36 -22.70 4.78 8.43
CA ASP A 36 -23.48 4.24 7.32
C ASP A 36 -22.67 3.20 6.52
N LEU A 37 -23.24 2.01 6.33
CA LEU A 37 -22.53 0.86 5.74
C LEU A 37 -22.34 0.97 4.22
N PRO A 38 -23.35 1.33 3.40
CA PRO A 38 -23.14 1.60 1.99
C PRO A 38 -22.07 2.67 1.74
N LEU A 39 -22.14 3.81 2.44
CA LEU A 39 -21.10 4.84 2.31
C LEU A 39 -19.73 4.35 2.78
N ALA A 40 -19.66 3.54 3.84
CA ALA A 40 -18.41 2.92 4.28
C ALA A 40 -17.82 2.01 3.20
N ARG A 41 -18.64 1.21 2.51
CA ARG A 41 -18.20 0.32 1.42
C ARG A 41 -17.59 1.11 0.27
N VAL A 42 -18.25 2.18 -0.19
CA VAL A 42 -17.73 3.05 -1.25
C VAL A 42 -16.38 3.67 -0.83
N ARG A 43 -16.29 4.23 0.37
CA ARG A 43 -15.04 4.81 0.89
C ARG A 43 -13.93 3.77 1.03
N ALA A 44 -14.26 2.54 1.43
CA ALA A 44 -13.31 1.45 1.53
C ALA A 44 -12.77 1.01 0.16
N LEU A 45 -13.62 0.95 -0.86
CA LEU A 45 -13.22 0.63 -2.24
C LEU A 45 -12.26 1.68 -2.80
N LEU A 46 -12.56 2.96 -2.61
CA LEU A 46 -11.68 4.05 -3.03
C LEU A 46 -10.32 3.99 -2.34
N LEU A 47 -10.30 3.74 -1.02
CA LEU A 47 -9.03 3.56 -0.29
C LEU A 47 -8.25 2.35 -0.79
N ALA A 48 -8.92 1.22 -1.06
CA ALA A 48 -8.29 0.02 -1.58
C ALA A 48 -7.62 0.29 -2.94
N ALA A 49 -8.33 0.96 -3.86
CA ALA A 49 -7.79 1.33 -5.17
C ALA A 49 -6.56 2.25 -5.04
N SER A 50 -6.63 3.27 -4.18
CA SER A 50 -5.51 4.18 -3.93
C SER A 50 -4.28 3.46 -3.36
N TYR A 51 -4.46 2.53 -2.42
CA TYR A 51 -3.36 1.74 -1.90
C TYR A 51 -2.79 0.74 -2.92
N ALA A 52 -3.64 0.12 -3.74
CA ALA A 52 -3.17 -0.76 -4.82
C ALA A 52 -2.27 0.01 -5.79
N ARG A 53 -2.69 1.21 -6.20
CA ARG A 53 -1.89 2.11 -7.03
C ARG A 53 -0.58 2.52 -6.36
N LEU A 54 -0.62 2.93 -5.09
CA LEU A 54 0.58 3.33 -4.34
C LEU A 54 1.58 2.17 -4.23
N PHE A 55 1.11 0.96 -3.94
CA PHE A 55 1.96 -0.22 -3.86
C PHE A 55 2.60 -0.56 -5.21
N GLY A 56 1.87 -0.39 -6.32
CA GLY A 56 2.43 -0.50 -7.67
C GLY A 56 3.58 0.48 -7.88
N LEU A 57 3.35 1.77 -7.63
CA LEU A 57 4.37 2.81 -7.80
C LEU A 57 5.64 2.56 -6.95
N LEU A 58 5.48 2.11 -5.71
CA LEU A 58 6.62 1.81 -4.83
C LEU A 58 7.43 0.60 -5.33
N ARG A 59 6.78 -0.38 -5.96
CA ARG A 59 7.44 -1.51 -6.59
C ARG A 59 8.18 -1.08 -7.86
N ASP A 60 7.54 -0.28 -8.70
CA ASP A 60 8.14 0.23 -9.93
C ASP A 60 9.38 1.09 -9.62
N GLN A 61 9.33 1.93 -8.58
CA GLN A 61 10.49 2.69 -8.10
C GLN A 61 11.63 1.79 -7.62
N ARG A 62 11.31 0.70 -6.93
CA ARG A 62 12.33 -0.27 -6.49
C ARG A 62 12.96 -1.02 -7.66
N VAL A 63 12.15 -1.43 -8.63
CA VAL A 63 12.63 -2.05 -9.88
C VAL A 63 13.52 -1.07 -10.63
N ALA A 64 13.11 0.18 -10.78
CA ALA A 64 13.92 1.22 -11.43
C ALA A 64 15.26 1.45 -10.73
N LYS A 65 15.30 1.47 -9.39
CA LYS A 65 16.55 1.56 -8.61
C LYS A 65 17.47 0.34 -8.86
N LEU A 66 16.91 -0.87 -8.82
CA LEU A 66 17.68 -2.10 -9.05
C LEU A 66 18.20 -2.21 -10.49
N SER A 67 17.43 -1.76 -11.49
CA SER A 67 17.85 -1.70 -12.89
C SER A 67 18.93 -0.64 -13.15
N LYS A 68 19.00 0.42 -12.33
CA LYS A 68 20.07 1.43 -12.40
C LYS A 68 21.37 0.88 -11.80
N ASP A 69 21.27 0.14 -10.71
CA ASP A 69 22.40 -0.51 -10.03
C ASP A 69 23.05 -1.61 -10.91
N ARG A 70 22.24 -2.41 -11.62
CA ARG A 70 22.73 -3.43 -12.56
C ARG A 70 23.44 -2.91 -13.81
N ARG A 71 23.34 -1.61 -14.13
CA ARG A 71 24.05 -1.00 -15.27
C ARG A 71 25.44 -0.45 -14.89
N GLY A 72 25.89 -0.69 -13.65
CA GLY A 72 27.21 -0.31 -13.16
C GLY A 72 28.32 -1.37 -13.31
N GLN A 73 28.10 -2.45 -14.08
CA GLN A 73 29.16 -3.41 -14.41
C GLN A 73 29.28 -3.53 -15.94
N VAL A 74 29.95 -2.55 -16.54
CA VAL A 74 30.63 -2.80 -17.81
C VAL A 74 31.94 -3.49 -17.42
N LEU A 75 32.00 -4.80 -17.64
CA LEU A 75 33.24 -5.54 -17.71
C LEU A 75 34.11 -4.86 -18.78
N VAL A 76 35.15 -4.17 -18.35
CA VAL A 76 36.35 -3.98 -19.16
C VAL A 76 37.18 -5.27 -19.07
N ASP A 77 37.90 -5.52 -20.16
CA ASP A 77 38.95 -6.54 -20.35
C ASP A 77 38.52 -7.92 -20.84
N ALA A 78 38.63 -8.13 -22.17
CA ALA A 78 39.78 -8.80 -22.80
C ALA A 78 39.77 -8.59 -24.33
#